data_AF-A0AAU2J6E6-F1
#
_entry.id   AF-A0AAU2J6E6-F1
#
_cell.length_a   1.000
_cell.length_b   1.000
_cell.length_c   1.000
_cell.angle_alpha   90.00
_cell.angle_beta   90.00
_cell.angle_gamma   90.00
#
_symmetry.space_group_name_H-M   'P 1'
#
loop_
_entity.id
_entity.type
_entity.pdbx_description
1 polymer ?
#
loop_
_entity_poly.entity_id
_entity_poly.type
_entity_poly.pdbx_seq_one_letter_code
_entity_poly.pdbx_strand_id
1 'polypeptide(L)'
;MPETRTYGRRRRQLPTIAPDQAPAAQVAKREAVSGRVVSTGSGGPTQMAGWDAMEQTASASGSDMYLKVTEKAAVIKMCGDGPFDVYNSHWIEEIDEGSKSVRCWGTPDCPLCAIGDKAKRFSACFDVISLEDPAVPTLKVWEAGIKIARQLKDIATDKKRGPLNRADLYFTIKKEQKKKSVEYTLERIKERDLYEEYDVQPLTDDAMEAFLAECHQWGDKVKETLDEDAMGEVVDLLMES
;
A
#
# COMPACT_ATOMS: atom_id res chain seq x y z
N MET A 1 -42.88 -22.61 -54.54
CA MET A 1 -41.76 -23.37 -53.93
C MET A 1 -40.46 -22.69 -54.37
N PRO A 2 -39.83 -21.82 -53.56
CA PRO A 2 -38.53 -21.24 -53.90
C PRO A 2 -37.39 -21.96 -53.17
N GLU A 3 -36.32 -22.25 -53.93
CA GLU A 3 -35.11 -22.94 -53.53
C GLU A 3 -34.25 -22.08 -52.57
N THR A 4 -33.79 -22.67 -51.48
CA THR A 4 -32.85 -22.07 -50.53
C THR A 4 -31.41 -22.25 -50.99
N ARG A 5 -30.76 -21.14 -51.39
CA ARG A 5 -29.30 -21.07 -51.58
C ARG A 5 -28.61 -21.00 -50.21
N THR A 6 -27.83 -22.03 -49.87
CA THR A 6 -26.93 -22.05 -48.72
C THR A 6 -25.60 -21.37 -49.06
N TYR A 7 -25.30 -20.25 -48.41
CA TYR A 7 -23.98 -19.62 -48.46
C TYR A 7 -23.06 -20.25 -47.41
N GLY A 8 -22.11 -21.08 -47.84
CA GLY A 8 -21.02 -21.57 -47.00
C GLY A 8 -20.00 -20.46 -46.71
N ARG A 9 -19.92 -19.99 -45.45
CA ARG A 9 -18.80 -19.16 -44.99
C ARG A 9 -17.57 -20.04 -44.76
N ARG A 10 -16.56 -19.90 -45.61
CA ARG A 10 -15.20 -20.40 -45.33
C ARG A 10 -14.64 -19.64 -44.13
N ARG A 11 -14.38 -20.36 -43.05
CA ARG A 11 -13.63 -19.86 -41.88
C ARG A 11 -12.16 -19.75 -42.29
N ARG A 12 -11.66 -18.52 -42.51
CA ARG A 12 -10.21 -18.26 -42.62
C ARG A 12 -9.62 -18.58 -41.24
N GLN A 13 -8.77 -19.59 -41.14
CA GLN A 13 -7.92 -19.79 -39.97
C GLN A 13 -6.90 -18.64 -39.94
N LEU A 14 -6.91 -17.87 -38.85
CA LEU A 14 -5.82 -16.96 -38.50
C LEU A 14 -4.66 -17.80 -37.95
N PRO A 15 -3.40 -17.46 -38.27
CA PRO A 15 -2.25 -18.18 -37.74
C PRO A 15 -2.18 -18.02 -36.21
N THR A 16 -2.09 -19.16 -35.53
CA THR A 16 -1.83 -19.26 -34.10
C THR A 16 -0.40 -18.81 -33.82
N ILE A 17 -0.24 -17.68 -33.15
CA ILE A 17 1.04 -17.28 -32.55
C ILE A 17 1.15 -18.05 -31.22
N ALA A 18 2.17 -18.89 -31.11
CA ALA A 18 2.47 -19.64 -29.90
C ALA A 18 2.85 -18.66 -28.76
N PRO A 19 2.35 -18.86 -27.53
CA PRO A 19 2.77 -18.06 -26.39
C PRO A 19 4.05 -18.70 -25.85
N ASP A 20 5.19 -18.35 -26.42
CA ASP A 20 6.45 -18.65 -25.76
C ASP A 20 7.41 -17.47 -25.94
N GLN A 21 7.96 -17.05 -24.81
CA GLN A 21 9.06 -16.10 -24.63
C GLN A 21 8.71 -14.60 -24.62
N ALA A 22 8.00 -14.17 -23.58
CA ALA A 22 8.24 -12.86 -22.97
C ALA A 22 9.09 -13.07 -21.69
N PRO A 23 10.21 -12.34 -21.50
CA PRO A 23 11.08 -12.54 -20.35
C PRO A 23 10.38 -12.03 -19.08
N ALA A 24 10.17 -12.94 -18.12
CA ALA A 24 9.70 -12.61 -16.78
C ALA A 24 10.68 -11.64 -16.10
N ALA A 25 10.15 -10.61 -15.44
CA ALA A 25 10.93 -9.71 -14.60
C ALA A 25 11.50 -10.53 -13.42
N GLN A 26 12.81 -10.72 -13.41
CA GLN A 26 13.52 -11.40 -12.33
C GLN A 26 13.74 -10.42 -11.18
N VAL A 27 13.12 -10.69 -10.04
CA VAL A 27 13.36 -9.95 -8.80
C VAL A 27 14.73 -10.35 -8.25
N ALA A 28 15.65 -9.38 -8.14
CA ALA A 28 16.92 -9.57 -7.47
C ALA A 28 16.69 -9.80 -5.97
N LYS A 29 17.04 -10.99 -5.48
CA LYS A 29 17.02 -11.34 -4.04
C LYS A 29 17.79 -10.30 -3.23
N ARG A 30 17.14 -9.67 -2.26
CA ARG A 30 17.80 -8.96 -1.16
C ARG A 30 17.57 -9.74 0.13
N GLU A 31 18.66 -10.06 0.81
CA GLU A 31 18.65 -10.73 2.11
C GLU A 31 18.09 -9.78 3.18
N ALA A 32 17.19 -10.31 4.01
CA ALA A 32 16.63 -9.61 5.16
C ALA A 32 17.71 -9.36 6.22
N VAL A 33 17.96 -8.08 6.56
CA VAL A 33 18.83 -7.70 7.68
C VAL A 33 17.97 -7.42 8.91
N SER A 34 17.91 -8.43 9.78
CA SER A 34 17.51 -8.31 11.17
C SER A 34 18.63 -7.64 11.99
N GLY A 35 18.29 -6.63 12.79
CA GLY A 35 18.93 -6.29 14.07
C GLY A 35 20.40 -5.88 14.07
N ARG A 36 20.67 -4.65 14.54
CA ARG A 36 22.00 -4.08 14.82
C ARG A 36 23.07 -5.09 15.28
N VAL A 37 24.09 -5.27 14.44
CA VAL A 37 25.46 -5.60 14.85
C VAL A 37 26.42 -4.71 14.06
N VAL A 38 27.24 -3.94 14.78
CA VAL A 38 28.34 -3.17 14.19
C VAL A 38 29.43 -4.15 13.79
N SER A 39 29.75 -4.27 12.50
CA SER A 39 31.04 -4.80 12.06
C SER A 39 31.44 -4.26 10.70
N THR A 40 32.64 -3.70 10.69
CA THR A 40 33.43 -3.26 9.53
C THR A 40 33.75 -4.42 8.58
N GLY A 41 33.50 -4.25 7.28
CA GLY A 41 33.92 -5.19 6.24
C GLY A 41 33.54 -4.69 4.85
N SER A 42 34.54 -4.49 4.01
CA SER A 42 34.55 -3.72 2.76
C SER A 42 33.88 -4.41 1.56
N GLY A 43 32.88 -3.76 0.97
CA GLY A 43 32.38 -3.96 -0.39
C GLY A 43 31.78 -2.65 -0.87
N GLY A 44 32.49 -1.92 -1.73
CA GLY A 44 32.19 -0.52 -2.04
C GLY A 44 30.81 -0.33 -2.70
N PRO A 45 30.04 0.72 -2.34
CA PRO A 45 28.78 1.01 -3.01
C PRO A 45 29.04 1.65 -4.38
N THR A 46 28.32 1.19 -5.39
CA THR A 46 28.10 1.94 -6.64
C THR A 46 27.48 3.28 -6.25
N GLN A 47 28.30 4.33 -6.14
CA GLN A 47 27.84 5.67 -5.81
C GLN A 47 26.98 6.18 -6.97
N MET A 48 25.67 6.28 -6.76
CA MET A 48 24.80 7.05 -7.64
C MET A 48 24.98 8.53 -7.27
N ALA A 49 25.30 9.36 -8.25
CA ALA A 49 25.48 10.81 -8.09
C ALA A 49 24.55 11.56 -9.05
N GLY A 50 24.00 12.70 -8.60
CA GLY A 50 23.13 13.56 -9.40
C GLY A 50 21.89 14.01 -8.63
N TRP A 51 21.25 15.09 -9.10
CA TRP A 51 20.02 15.64 -8.51
C TRP A 51 18.87 14.61 -8.57
N ASP A 52 18.80 13.81 -9.62
CA ASP A 52 17.83 12.71 -9.74
C ASP A 52 18.08 11.59 -8.72
N ALA A 53 19.35 11.25 -8.46
CA ALA A 53 19.72 10.27 -7.43
C ALA A 53 19.46 10.81 -6.02
N MET A 54 19.62 12.12 -5.82
CA MET A 54 19.29 12.82 -4.57
C MET A 54 17.77 12.90 -4.36
N GLU A 55 16.97 13.19 -5.38
CA GLU A 55 15.49 13.17 -5.30
C GLU A 55 14.94 11.76 -5.09
N GLN A 56 15.51 10.74 -5.75
CA GLN A 56 15.17 9.34 -5.49
C GLN A 56 15.54 8.92 -4.06
N THR A 57 16.72 9.30 -3.57
CA THR A 57 17.18 8.99 -2.21
C THR A 57 16.40 9.79 -1.15
N ALA A 58 16.06 11.05 -1.42
CA ALA A 58 15.26 11.90 -0.54
C ALA A 58 13.81 11.40 -0.47
N SER A 59 13.24 10.95 -1.57
CA SER A 59 11.92 10.31 -1.62
C SER A 59 11.88 8.98 -0.84
N ALA A 60 12.99 8.23 -0.86
CA ALA A 60 13.21 7.01 -0.07
C ALA A 60 13.48 7.27 1.43
N SER A 61 13.93 8.47 1.80
CA SER A 61 14.33 8.80 3.17
C SER A 61 13.17 9.09 4.15
N GLY A 62 11.93 9.20 3.67
CA GLY A 62 10.74 9.19 4.52
C GLY A 62 10.14 7.79 4.54
N SER A 63 10.50 6.98 5.54
CA SER A 63 10.17 5.54 5.72
C SER A 63 9.49 4.91 4.50
N ASP A 64 10.30 4.36 3.59
CA ASP A 64 9.90 3.64 2.36
C ASP A 64 8.80 2.56 2.59
N MET A 65 8.61 2.19 3.87
CA MET A 65 7.56 1.29 4.34
C MET A 65 6.13 1.77 4.05
N TYR A 66 5.81 3.06 4.04
CA TYR A 66 4.41 3.51 3.87
C TYR A 66 4.06 3.93 2.44
N LEU A 67 2.90 3.48 1.93
CA LEU A 67 2.35 3.95 0.67
C LEU A 67 1.92 5.41 0.79
N LYS A 68 2.59 6.29 0.05
CA LYS A 68 2.24 7.72 -0.05
C LYS A 68 1.26 7.94 -1.21
N VAL A 69 -0.03 8.03 -0.91
CA VAL A 69 -1.02 8.36 -1.94
C VAL A 69 -0.82 9.81 -2.41
N THR A 70 -0.71 10.01 -3.71
CA THR A 70 -0.55 11.32 -4.36
C THR A 70 -1.70 11.61 -5.34
N GLU A 71 -1.63 12.73 -6.06
CA GLU A 71 -2.62 13.06 -7.10
C GLU A 71 -2.48 12.17 -8.34
N LYS A 72 -1.28 11.61 -8.56
CA LYS A 72 -1.06 10.58 -9.56
C LYS A 72 -1.64 9.26 -9.04
N ALA A 73 -2.42 8.58 -9.88
CA ALA A 73 -2.93 7.26 -9.57
C ALA A 73 -1.77 6.27 -9.40
N ALA A 74 -1.71 5.64 -8.23
CA ALA A 74 -0.84 4.52 -7.95
C ALA A 74 -1.62 3.22 -8.18
N VAL A 75 -1.05 2.30 -8.96
CA VAL A 75 -1.58 0.93 -9.10
C VAL A 75 -1.06 0.10 -7.94
N ILE A 76 -1.96 -0.59 -7.24
CA ILE A 76 -1.63 -1.41 -6.08
C ILE A 76 -2.31 -2.78 -6.15
N LYS A 77 -1.67 -3.74 -5.50
CA LYS A 77 -2.22 -5.08 -5.24
C LYS A 77 -2.40 -5.28 -3.75
N MET A 78 -3.59 -5.70 -3.31
CA MET A 78 -3.85 -6.04 -1.91
C MET A 78 -3.28 -7.42 -1.60
N CYS A 79 -2.58 -7.55 -0.48
CA CYS A 79 -2.03 -8.84 -0.03
C CYS A 79 -3.05 -9.62 0.83
N GLY A 80 -3.77 -8.92 1.70
CA GLY A 80 -4.81 -9.47 2.58
C GLY A 80 -6.23 -9.08 2.19
N ASP A 81 -7.22 -9.80 2.72
CA ASP A 81 -8.66 -9.49 2.56
C ASP A 81 -9.18 -8.47 3.60
N GLY A 82 -8.30 -7.95 4.45
CA GLY A 82 -8.65 -7.00 5.50
C GLY A 82 -7.42 -6.29 6.08
N PRO A 83 -7.63 -5.28 6.93
CA PRO A 83 -6.52 -4.59 7.58
C PRO A 83 -5.85 -5.50 8.60
N PHE A 84 -4.53 -5.48 8.71
CA PHE A 84 -3.81 -6.23 9.73
C PHE A 84 -3.74 -5.48 11.08
N ASP A 85 -3.82 -4.15 11.04
CA ASP A 85 -3.84 -3.27 12.21
C ASP A 85 -4.94 -2.21 12.07
N VAL A 86 -5.59 -1.85 13.17
CA VAL A 86 -6.60 -0.78 13.24
C VAL A 86 -6.43 -0.04 14.56
N TYR A 87 -6.30 1.29 14.48
CA TYR A 87 -6.15 2.12 15.68
C TYR A 87 -6.73 3.52 15.51
N ASN A 88 -6.91 4.20 16.64
CA ASN A 88 -7.15 5.63 16.69
C ASN A 88 -5.88 6.33 17.19
N SER A 89 -5.63 7.53 16.69
CA SER A 89 -4.53 8.38 17.15
C SER A 89 -5.00 9.76 17.58
N HIS A 90 -4.31 10.30 18.58
CA HIS A 90 -4.30 11.70 18.95
C HIS A 90 -3.46 12.48 17.94
N TRP A 91 -3.75 13.77 17.77
CA TRP A 91 -2.95 14.66 16.95
C TRP A 91 -2.50 15.84 17.80
N ILE A 92 -1.21 15.90 18.08
CA ILE A 92 -0.60 16.85 19.01
C ILE A 92 0.15 17.86 18.16
N GLU A 93 -0.34 19.10 18.12
CA GLU A 93 0.23 20.15 17.27
C GLU A 93 1.55 20.69 17.83
N GLU A 94 1.71 20.57 19.14
CA GLU A 94 2.82 21.04 19.97
C GLU A 94 4.09 20.18 19.78
N ILE A 95 3.96 18.97 19.23
CA ILE A 95 5.13 18.14 18.86
C ILE A 95 5.78 18.78 17.63
N ASP A 96 6.94 19.41 17.83
CA ASP A 96 7.71 20.05 16.76
C ASP A 96 8.64 19.07 16.02
N GLU A 97 9.16 18.06 16.72
CA GLU A 97 10.05 17.05 16.17
C GLU A 97 9.38 15.67 16.14
N GLY A 98 9.41 15.00 14.99
CA GLY A 98 8.85 13.66 14.83
C GLY A 98 7.37 13.63 14.42
N SER A 99 6.68 12.54 14.76
CA SER A 99 5.28 12.33 14.35
C SER A 99 4.31 13.00 15.31
N LYS A 100 3.57 14.00 14.82
CA LYS A 100 2.45 14.64 15.54
C LYS A 100 1.28 13.70 15.84
N SER A 101 1.27 12.48 15.30
CA SER A 101 0.24 11.48 15.56
C SER A 101 0.72 10.56 16.68
N VAL A 102 -0.06 10.42 17.75
CA VAL A 102 0.24 9.52 18.88
C VAL A 102 -0.85 8.45 18.97
N ARG A 103 -0.47 7.17 18.93
CA ARG A 103 -1.43 6.06 19.00
C ARG A 103 -2.13 6.07 20.36
N CYS A 104 -3.46 6.04 20.36
CA CYS A 104 -4.26 6.00 21.57
C CYS A 104 -4.15 4.62 22.24
N TRP A 105 -4.00 4.58 23.55
CA TRP A 105 -4.07 3.33 24.33
C TRP A 105 -5.51 2.79 24.48
N GLY A 106 -6.51 3.60 24.16
CA GLY A 106 -7.92 3.31 24.38
C GLY A 106 -8.47 4.02 25.61
N THR A 107 -9.77 4.32 25.59
CA THR A 107 -10.48 4.89 26.75
C THR A 107 -10.95 3.76 27.68
N PRO A 108 -10.82 3.90 29.01
CA PRO A 108 -10.43 5.09 29.77
C PRO A 108 -8.92 5.24 30.06
N ASP A 109 -8.10 4.26 29.70
CA ASP A 109 -6.73 4.14 30.20
C ASP A 109 -5.71 5.08 29.53
N CYS A 110 -6.07 5.71 28.41
CA CYS A 110 -5.20 6.66 27.70
C CYS A 110 -5.11 8.01 28.45
N PRO A 111 -3.90 8.45 28.89
CA PRO A 111 -3.70 9.72 29.58
C PRO A 111 -4.19 10.93 28.78
N LEU A 112 -3.96 10.95 27.46
CA LEU A 112 -4.46 12.00 26.58
C LEU A 112 -6.00 12.06 26.54
N CYS A 113 -6.66 10.90 26.55
CA CYS A 113 -8.13 10.85 26.67
C CYS A 113 -8.60 11.39 28.03
N ALA A 114 -7.85 11.13 29.11
CA ALA A 114 -8.20 11.55 30.46
C ALA A 114 -8.16 13.08 30.63
N ILE A 115 -7.22 13.77 29.96
CA ILE A 115 -7.16 15.24 29.92
C ILE A 115 -8.13 15.86 28.90
N GLY A 116 -8.93 15.04 28.21
CA GLY A 116 -9.97 15.49 27.30
C GLY A 116 -9.54 15.58 25.83
N ASP A 117 -8.30 15.26 25.48
CA ASP A 117 -7.89 15.13 24.08
C ASP A 117 -8.43 13.83 23.49
N LYS A 118 -9.30 13.94 22.50
CA LYS A 118 -9.99 12.77 21.92
C LYS A 118 -9.23 12.27 20.70
N ALA A 119 -8.88 10.98 20.70
CA ALA A 119 -8.34 10.30 19.53
C ALA A 119 -9.38 10.24 18.39
N LYS A 120 -9.29 11.18 17.45
CA LYS A 120 -10.24 11.33 16.33
C LYS A 120 -9.76 10.72 15.03
N ARG A 121 -8.46 10.48 14.88
CA ARG A 121 -7.88 9.99 13.62
C ARG A 121 -7.90 8.48 13.61
N PHE A 122 -8.81 7.93 12.82
CA PHE A 122 -8.92 6.49 12.56
C PHE A 122 -7.97 6.08 11.43
N SER A 123 -7.28 4.97 11.65
CA SER A 123 -6.36 4.35 10.71
C SER A 123 -6.61 2.85 10.62
N ALA A 124 -6.72 2.34 9.39
CA ALA A 124 -6.71 0.91 9.09
C ALA A 124 -5.54 0.60 8.17
N CYS A 125 -4.66 -0.30 8.57
CA CYS A 125 -3.40 -0.59 7.90
C CYS A 125 -3.51 -1.87 7.08
N PHE A 126 -3.09 -1.81 5.83
CA PHE A 126 -3.12 -2.93 4.89
C PHE A 126 -1.74 -3.13 4.29
N ASP A 127 -1.35 -4.37 4.07
CA ASP A 127 -0.20 -4.67 3.22
C ASP A 127 -0.62 -4.63 1.75
N VAL A 128 0.12 -3.84 0.98
CA VAL A 128 -0.09 -3.65 -0.45
C VAL A 128 1.22 -3.70 -1.20
N ILE A 129 1.20 -4.27 -2.39
CA ILE A 129 2.32 -4.18 -3.32
C ILE A 129 2.08 -2.96 -4.20
N SER A 130 2.95 -1.97 -4.11
CA SER A 130 2.96 -0.80 -4.97
C SER A 130 3.60 -1.14 -6.31
N LEU A 131 2.89 -0.78 -7.38
CA LEU A 131 3.33 -0.89 -8.77
C LEU A 131 3.54 0.51 -9.39
N GLU A 132 3.84 1.51 -8.56
CA GLU A 132 4.21 2.86 -9.01
C GLU A 132 5.43 2.86 -9.94
N ASP A 133 6.39 1.97 -9.66
CA ASP A 133 7.45 1.54 -10.57
C ASP A 133 7.20 0.07 -10.94
N PRO A 134 6.64 -0.22 -12.14
CA PRO A 134 6.31 -1.58 -12.54
C PRO A 134 7.53 -2.51 -12.66
N ALA A 135 8.73 -1.95 -12.84
CA ALA A 135 9.97 -2.73 -12.90
C ALA A 135 10.45 -3.16 -11.51
N VAL A 136 10.03 -2.45 -10.46
CA VAL A 136 10.42 -2.72 -9.07
C VAL A 136 9.19 -2.67 -8.15
N PRO A 137 8.33 -3.71 -8.17
CA PRO A 137 7.24 -3.83 -7.21
C PRO A 137 7.76 -3.77 -5.76
N THR A 138 7.07 -3.04 -4.89
CA THR A 138 7.49 -2.85 -3.49
C THR A 138 6.36 -3.12 -2.52
N LEU A 139 6.64 -3.92 -1.48
CA LEU A 139 5.70 -4.10 -0.37
C LEU A 139 5.67 -2.83 0.47
N LYS A 140 4.47 -2.31 0.71
CA LYS A 140 4.22 -1.12 1.52
C LYS A 140 3.03 -1.34 2.45
N VAL A 141 3.05 -0.64 3.57
CA VAL A 141 1.89 -0.45 4.44
C VAL A 141 1.08 0.73 3.94
N TRP A 142 -0.19 0.49 3.66
CA TRP A 142 -1.14 1.53 3.35
C TRP A 142 -2.02 1.85 4.56
N GLU A 143 -1.85 3.06 5.12
CA GLU A 143 -2.68 3.59 6.19
C GLU A 143 -3.93 4.26 5.60
N ALA A 144 -5.05 3.54 5.58
CA ALA A 144 -6.30 4.02 5.03
C ALA A 144 -7.20 4.68 6.10
N GLY A 145 -7.71 5.86 5.79
CA GLY A 145 -8.72 6.53 6.61
C GLY A 145 -10.10 5.86 6.51
N ILE A 146 -10.99 6.19 7.45
CA ILE A 146 -12.29 5.51 7.65
C ILE A 146 -13.17 5.40 6.40
N LYS A 147 -13.16 6.41 5.51
CA LYS A 147 -13.97 6.39 4.28
C LYS A 147 -13.52 5.29 3.33
N ILE A 148 -12.22 5.21 3.07
CA ILE A 148 -11.63 4.20 2.20
C ILE A 148 -11.72 2.82 2.85
N ALA A 149 -11.45 2.70 4.15
CA ALA A 149 -11.59 1.45 4.87
C ALA A 149 -13.02 0.86 4.76
N ARG A 150 -14.05 1.70 4.79
CA ARG A 150 -15.44 1.27 4.56
C ARG A 150 -15.68 0.82 3.12
N GLN A 151 -15.17 1.55 2.13
CA GLN A 151 -15.26 1.13 0.72
C GLN A 151 -14.59 -0.23 0.50
N LEU A 152 -13.41 -0.44 1.07
CA LEU A 152 -12.70 -1.72 1.02
C LEU A 152 -13.50 -2.84 1.69
N LYS A 153 -14.08 -2.60 2.88
CA LYS A 153 -14.97 -3.57 3.54
C LYS A 153 -16.17 -3.95 2.68
N ASP A 154 -16.79 -2.98 2.01
CA ASP A 154 -17.94 -3.22 1.13
C ASP A 154 -17.56 -4.06 -0.09
N ILE A 155 -16.32 -3.97 -0.57
CA ILE A 155 -15.78 -4.82 -1.64
C ILE A 155 -15.46 -6.21 -1.10
N ALA A 156 -14.74 -6.31 0.02
CA ALA A 156 -14.32 -7.56 0.66
C ALA A 156 -15.53 -8.48 0.98
N THR A 157 -16.59 -7.90 1.54
CA THR A 157 -17.78 -8.65 1.98
C THR A 157 -18.78 -8.97 0.86
N ASP A 158 -18.58 -8.41 -0.33
CA ASP A 158 -19.45 -8.64 -1.48
C ASP A 158 -19.06 -9.93 -2.21
N LYS A 159 -20.01 -10.86 -2.34
CA LYS A 159 -19.78 -12.18 -2.96
C LYS A 159 -19.27 -12.15 -4.41
N LYS A 160 -19.48 -11.06 -5.16
CA LYS A 160 -19.07 -10.92 -6.55
C LYS A 160 -17.79 -10.10 -6.70
N ARG A 161 -17.56 -9.16 -5.78
CA ARG A 161 -16.49 -8.17 -5.85
C ARG A 161 -15.29 -8.52 -4.97
N GLY A 162 -15.50 -9.24 -3.88
CA GLY A 162 -14.45 -9.74 -3.01
C GLY A 162 -13.88 -11.10 -3.47
N PRO A 163 -12.86 -11.62 -2.77
CA PRO A 163 -12.08 -10.94 -1.71
C PRO A 163 -11.18 -9.83 -2.28
N LEU A 164 -10.63 -8.95 -1.43
CA LEU A 164 -9.74 -7.86 -1.85
C LEU A 164 -8.45 -8.35 -2.49
N ASN A 165 -7.92 -9.47 -2.01
CA ASN A 165 -6.66 -10.08 -2.48
C ASN A 165 -6.87 -11.11 -3.60
N ARG A 166 -8.01 -11.08 -4.29
CA ARG A 166 -8.29 -11.99 -5.42
C ARG A 166 -7.23 -11.84 -6.51
N ALA A 167 -6.72 -12.94 -7.06
CA ALA A 167 -5.58 -12.95 -7.99
C ALA A 167 -5.70 -11.96 -9.17
N ASP A 168 -6.88 -11.90 -9.81
CA ASP A 168 -7.17 -11.06 -10.97
C ASP A 168 -7.54 -9.60 -10.63
N LEU A 169 -7.50 -9.20 -9.36
CA LEU A 169 -8.00 -7.91 -8.88
C LEU A 169 -6.85 -6.99 -8.43
N TYR A 170 -6.83 -5.80 -8.99
CA TYR A 170 -5.91 -4.71 -8.67
C TYR A 170 -6.71 -3.45 -8.39
N PHE A 171 -6.05 -2.42 -7.87
CA PHE A 171 -6.70 -1.16 -7.55
C PHE A 171 -5.85 0.02 -8.01
N THR A 172 -6.51 1.10 -8.42
CA THR A 172 -5.87 2.43 -8.43
C THR A 172 -6.27 3.18 -7.18
N ILE A 173 -5.33 3.93 -6.62
CA ILE A 173 -5.60 4.90 -5.57
C ILE A 173 -4.95 6.23 -5.92
N LYS A 174 -5.73 7.30 -5.85
CA LYS A 174 -5.25 8.68 -5.91
C LYS A 174 -5.97 9.53 -4.90
N LYS A 175 -5.40 10.68 -4.57
CA LYS A 175 -6.05 11.72 -3.79
C LYS A 175 -6.22 12.99 -4.63
N GLU A 176 -7.35 13.67 -4.46
CA GLU A 176 -7.61 14.97 -5.08
C GLU A 176 -7.84 16.00 -3.99
N GLN A 177 -7.11 17.12 -4.06
CA GLN A 177 -7.30 18.22 -3.13
C GLN A 177 -8.48 19.10 -3.58
N LYS A 178 -9.60 19.01 -2.87
CA LYS A 178 -10.79 19.83 -3.08
C LYS A 178 -10.89 20.91 -2.01
N LYS A 179 -10.45 22.14 -2.32
CA LYS A 179 -10.50 23.31 -1.42
C LYS A 179 -9.89 23.00 -0.05
N LYS A 180 -10.73 22.67 0.95
CA LYS A 180 -10.36 22.39 2.34
C LYS A 180 -10.35 20.89 2.71
N SER A 181 -10.60 20.00 1.75
CA SER A 181 -10.69 18.56 1.98
C SER A 181 -9.89 17.79 0.94
N VAL A 182 -9.34 16.65 1.37
CA VAL A 182 -8.76 15.65 0.48
C VAL A 182 -9.80 14.58 0.22
N GLU A 183 -10.06 14.28 -1.04
CA GLU A 183 -10.89 13.16 -1.45
C GLU A 183 -10.00 12.06 -2.03
N TYR A 184 -10.31 10.81 -1.73
CA TYR A 184 -9.57 9.67 -2.26
C TYR A 184 -10.46 8.93 -3.26
N THR A 185 -9.88 8.59 -4.40
CA THR A 185 -10.55 7.83 -5.45
C THR A 185 -9.89 6.47 -5.53
N LEU A 186 -10.67 5.43 -5.20
CA LEU A 186 -10.28 4.03 -5.27
C LEU A 186 -11.07 3.35 -6.39
N GLU A 187 -10.37 2.84 -7.40
CA GLU A 187 -11.00 2.12 -8.51
C GLU A 187 -10.45 0.70 -8.61
N ARG A 188 -11.27 -0.22 -9.11
CA ARG A 188 -10.88 -1.62 -9.30
C ARG A 188 -10.46 -1.81 -10.73
N ILE A 189 -9.32 -2.48 -10.92
CA ILE A 189 -8.80 -2.86 -12.22
C ILE A 189 -8.78 -4.38 -12.27
N LYS A 190 -9.21 -4.96 -13.40
CA LYS A 190 -8.99 -6.39 -13.64
C LYS A 190 -7.63 -6.57 -14.27
N GLU A 191 -7.01 -7.70 -13.98
CA GLU A 191 -5.69 -8.05 -14.50
C GLU A 191 -5.54 -7.83 -16.01
N ARG A 192 -6.54 -8.24 -16.80
CA ARG A 192 -6.54 -8.06 -18.27
C ARG A 192 -6.47 -6.60 -18.74
N ASP A 193 -6.92 -5.66 -17.91
CA ASP A 193 -7.03 -4.24 -18.23
C ASP A 193 -5.75 -3.49 -17.74
N LEU A 194 -4.88 -4.14 -16.94
CA LEU A 194 -3.67 -3.51 -16.36
C LEU A 194 -2.70 -2.96 -17.39
N TYR A 195 -2.33 -3.79 -18.36
CA TYR A 195 -1.32 -3.41 -19.34
C TYR A 195 -1.86 -2.34 -20.30
N GLU A 196 -3.10 -2.49 -20.75
CA GLU A 196 -3.73 -1.56 -21.69
C GLU A 196 -3.95 -0.16 -21.10
N GLU A 197 -4.33 -0.07 -19.82
CA GLU A 197 -4.65 1.20 -19.17
C GLU A 197 -3.47 1.81 -18.40
N TYR A 198 -2.55 1.00 -17.89
CA TYR A 198 -1.51 1.45 -16.94
C TYR A 198 -0.08 1.03 -17.30
N ASP A 199 0.14 0.28 -18.38
CA ASP A 199 1.47 -0.27 -18.76
C ASP A 199 2.10 -1.11 -17.64
N VAL A 200 1.24 -1.79 -16.86
CA VAL A 200 1.64 -2.65 -15.74
C VAL A 200 1.44 -4.11 -16.14
N GLN A 201 2.48 -4.93 -15.96
CA GLN A 201 2.36 -6.38 -16.07
C GLN A 201 1.76 -6.95 -14.78
N PRO A 202 0.89 -7.98 -14.87
CA PRO A 202 0.45 -8.72 -13.70
C PRO A 202 1.63 -9.30 -12.92
N LEU A 203 1.52 -9.32 -11.60
CA LEU A 203 2.49 -10.01 -10.75
C LEU A 203 2.40 -11.52 -11.01
N THR A 204 3.56 -12.18 -11.08
CA THR A 204 3.63 -13.63 -11.17
C THR A 204 3.27 -14.27 -9.83
N ASP A 205 2.85 -15.54 -9.87
CA ASP A 205 2.54 -16.30 -8.65
C ASP A 205 3.76 -16.38 -7.71
N ASP A 206 4.96 -16.60 -8.25
CA ASP A 206 6.21 -16.62 -7.47
C ASP A 206 6.51 -15.28 -6.78
N ALA A 207 6.27 -14.15 -7.48
CA ALA A 207 6.45 -12.83 -6.89
C ALA A 207 5.41 -12.57 -5.79
N MET A 208 4.16 -12.98 -6.03
CA MET A 208 3.09 -12.90 -5.03
C MET A 208 3.44 -13.73 -3.79
N GLU A 209 3.95 -14.95 -3.94
CA GLU A 209 4.34 -15.80 -2.81
C GLU A 209 5.47 -15.17 -1.98
N ALA A 210 6.48 -14.59 -2.64
CA ALA A 210 7.57 -13.89 -1.96
C ALA A 210 7.05 -12.71 -1.12
N PHE A 211 6.18 -11.86 -1.68
CA PHE A 211 5.61 -10.74 -0.94
C PHE A 211 4.69 -11.18 0.20
N LEU A 212 3.89 -12.23 0.00
CA LEU A 212 3.01 -12.77 1.03
C LEU A 212 3.78 -13.31 2.24
N ALA A 213 4.99 -13.82 2.04
CA ALA A 213 5.86 -14.26 3.13
C ALA A 213 6.40 -13.11 4.00
N GLU A 214 6.44 -11.89 3.47
CA GLU A 214 6.90 -10.67 4.15
C GLU A 214 5.74 -9.84 4.73
N CYS A 215 4.49 -10.20 4.43
CA CYS A 215 3.32 -9.47 4.94
C CYS A 215 3.17 -9.61 6.45
N HIS A 216 2.60 -8.56 7.04
CA HIS A 216 2.24 -8.53 8.45
C HIS A 216 1.15 -9.54 8.76
N GLN A 217 1.20 -10.09 9.96
CA GLN A 217 0.17 -10.94 10.51
C GLN A 217 -0.92 -10.10 11.16
N TRP A 218 -2.10 -10.71 11.31
CA TRP A 218 -3.21 -10.08 12.02
C TRP A 218 -2.83 -9.71 13.45
N GLY A 219 -2.96 -8.44 13.80
CA GLY A 219 -2.64 -7.91 15.13
C GLY A 219 -1.21 -7.37 15.26
N ASP A 220 -0.37 -7.50 14.22
CA ASP A 220 0.90 -6.78 14.16
C ASP A 220 0.64 -5.28 14.23
N LYS A 221 1.53 -4.56 14.91
CA LYS A 221 1.41 -3.11 15.09
C LYS A 221 2.39 -2.40 14.18
N VAL A 222 1.89 -1.63 13.22
CA VAL A 222 2.76 -0.79 12.38
C VAL A 222 3.24 0.47 13.13
N LYS A 223 2.48 0.86 14.14
CA LYS A 223 2.78 2.01 14.99
C LYS A 223 2.73 1.59 16.45
N GLU A 224 3.86 1.69 17.11
CA GLU A 224 3.96 1.39 18.53
C GLU A 224 3.17 2.39 19.38
N THR A 225 2.63 1.88 20.47
CA THR A 225 2.11 2.72 21.55
C THR A 225 3.28 3.28 22.33
N LEU A 226 3.26 4.57 22.66
CA LEU A 226 4.20 5.14 23.61
C LEU A 226 4.08 4.40 24.95
N ASP A 227 5.20 4.29 25.67
CA ASP A 227 5.21 3.84 27.05
C ASP A 227 4.71 4.95 28.00
N GLU A 228 4.62 4.64 29.29
CA GLU A 228 4.08 5.54 30.31
C GLU A 228 4.86 6.85 30.40
N ASP A 229 6.19 6.78 30.36
CA ASP A 229 7.06 7.94 30.47
C ASP A 229 6.90 8.86 29.25
N ALA A 230 7.01 8.32 28.02
CA ALA A 230 6.87 9.12 26.81
C ALA A 230 5.45 9.67 26.62
N MET A 231 4.42 8.95 27.05
CA MET A 231 3.05 9.48 27.05
C MET A 231 2.87 10.60 28.08
N GLY A 232 3.53 10.50 29.23
CA GLY A 232 3.58 11.56 30.24
C GLY A 232 4.18 12.85 29.70
N GLU A 233 5.31 12.77 28.99
CA GLU A 233 5.94 13.93 28.35
C GLU A 233 5.00 14.64 27.36
N VAL A 234 4.22 13.88 26.58
CA VAL A 234 3.24 14.44 25.64
C VAL A 234 2.06 15.10 26.37
N VAL A 235 1.63 14.53 27.50
CA VAL A 235 0.59 15.13 28.34
C VAL A 235 1.08 16.44 28.96
N ASP A 236 2.29 16.46 29.50
CA ASP A 236 2.88 17.65 30.10
C ASP A 236 3.01 18.78 29.06
N LEU A 237 3.48 18.44 27.85
CA LEU A 237 3.58 19.38 26.73
C LEU A 237 2.24 20.07 26.42
N LEU A 238 1.12 19.35 26.47
CA LEU A 238 -0.23 19.89 26.24
C LEU A 238 -0.77 20.71 27.43
N MET A 239 -0.31 20.43 28.63
CA MET A 239 -0.77 21.13 29.84
C MET A 239 0.00 22.43 30.06
N GLU A 240 1.20 22.56 29.49
CA GLU A 240 2.05 23.75 29.55
C GLU A 240 1.75 24.78 28.43
N SER A 241 1.06 24.37 27.36
CA SER A 241 0.66 25.22 26.22
C SER A 241 -0.61 26.04 26.47
#